data_AF-A0A5E8AIT0-F1
#
_entry.id   AF-A0A5E8AIT0-F1
#
_cell.length_a   1.000
_cell.length_b   1.000
_cell.length_c   1.000
_cell.angle_alpha   90.00
_cell.angle_beta   90.00
_cell.angle_gamma   90.00
#
_symmetry.space_group_name_H-M   'P 1'
#
loop_
_entity.id
_entity.type
_entity.pdbx_description
1 polymer ?
#
loop_
_entity_poly.entity_id
_entity_poly.type
_entity_poly.pdbx_seq_one_letter_code
_entity_poly.pdbx_strand_id
1 'polypeptide(L)' 'MQVDRSDKEIIVRIPIGLDSEKLQSVLDLIRYGELTSKSTVAQEEVDQLASDINKSWWLKNRDRFIK' A
#
# COMPACT_ATOMS: atom_id res chain seq x y z
N MET A 1 -21.70 -8.53 -4.97
CA MET A 1 -20.79 -7.38 -5.06
C MET A 1 -21.05 -6.71 -6.40
N GLN A 2 -21.21 -5.40 -6.40
CA GLN A 2 -21.50 -4.63 -7.61
C GLN A 2 -20.53 -3.45 -7.66
N VAL A 3 -20.01 -3.18 -8.85
CA VAL A 3 -19.14 -2.03 -9.12
C VAL A 3 -19.83 -1.19 -10.17
N ASP A 4 -20.23 0.01 -9.78
CA ASP A 4 -20.83 1.01 -10.66
C ASP A 4 -19.80 2.11 -10.93
N ARG A 5 -19.63 2.52 -12.18
CA ARG A 5 -18.73 3.63 -12.57
C ARG A 5 -19.54 4.75 -13.21
N SER A 6 -19.31 5.96 -12.74
CA SER A 6 -19.84 7.20 -13.32
C SER A 6 -18.70 8.14 -13.72
N ASP A 7 -19.03 9.28 -14.33
CA ASP A 7 -18.05 10.30 -14.72
C ASP A 7 -17.36 10.97 -13.52
N LYS A 8 -17.92 10.83 -12.31
CA LYS A 8 -17.44 11.49 -11.09
C LYS A 8 -16.84 10.53 -10.07
N GLU A 9 -17.37 9.31 -9.99
CA GLU A 9 -17.01 8.36 -8.93
C GLU A 9 -17.22 6.90 -9.34
N ILE A 10 -16.55 6.02 -8.59
CA ILE A 10 -16.73 4.57 -8.64
C ILE A 10 -17.38 4.14 -7.33
N ILE A 11 -18.53 3.47 -7.40
CA ILE A 11 -19.27 2.96 -6.23
C ILE A 11 -19.06 1.44 -6.16
N VAL A 12 -18.50 0.98 -5.04
CA VAL A 12 -18.30 -0.45 -4.76
C VAL A 12 -19.23 -0.88 -3.62
N ARG A 13 -20.16 -1.80 -3.90
CA ARG A 13 -21.07 -2.35 -2.89
C ARG A 13 -20.52 -3.65 -2.31
N ILE A 14 -20.23 -3.62 -1.02
CA ILE A 14 -19.66 -4.74 -0.26
C ILE A 14 -20.73 -5.29 0.71
N PRO A 15 -20.91 -6.61 0.81
CA PRO A 15 -21.81 -7.21 1.79
C PRO A 15 -21.31 -6.98 3.22
N ILE A 16 -22.25 -6.78 4.16
CA ILE A 16 -22.01 -6.46 5.58
C ILE A 16 -21.14 -7.48 6.34
N GLY A 17 -20.96 -8.70 5.83
CA GLY A 17 -20.17 -9.75 6.48
C GLY A 17 -18.65 -9.65 6.32
N LEU A 18 -18.13 -8.61 5.67
CA LEU A 18 -16.69 -8.44 5.50
C LEU A 18 -16.06 -7.83 6.76
N ASP A 19 -14.93 -8.38 7.18
CA ASP A 19 -14.11 -7.86 8.28
C ASP A 19 -13.64 -6.42 7.99
N SER A 20 -13.85 -5.53 8.95
CA SER A 20 -13.48 -4.12 8.87
C SER A 20 -11.98 -3.88 8.66
N GLU A 21 -11.10 -4.72 9.24
CA GLU A 21 -9.65 -4.55 9.06
C GLU A 21 -9.22 -4.86 7.63
N LYS A 22 -9.81 -5.90 7.04
CA LYS A 22 -9.58 -6.26 5.64
C LYS A 22 -10.14 -5.20 4.71
N LEU A 23 -11.29 -4.62 5.07
CA LEU A 23 -11.91 -3.55 4.29
C LEU A 23 -11.07 -2.28 4.30
N GLN A 24 -10.49 -1.92 5.46
CA GLN A 24 -9.54 -0.81 5.57
C GLN A 24 -8.30 -1.03 4.69
N SER A 25 -7.74 -2.25 4.69
CA SER A 25 -6.57 -2.59 3.87
C SER A 25 -6.82 -2.41 2.36
N VAL A 26 -8.04 -2.72 1.89
CA VAL A 26 -8.44 -2.49 0.48
C VAL A 26 -8.57 -1.00 0.18
N LEU A 27 -9.14 -0.22 1.10
CA LEU A 27 -9.24 1.24 0.96
C LEU A 27 -7.85 1.89 0.91
N ASP A 28 -6.92 1.43 1.74
CA ASP A 28 -5.55 1.93 1.77
C ASP A 28 -4.81 1.63 0.45
N LEU A 29 -5.05 0.47 -0.17
CA LEU A 29 -4.50 0.13 -1.48
C LEU A 29 -5.05 1.04 -2.59
N ILE A 30 -6.37 1.28 -2.60
CA ILE A 30 -7.00 2.20 -3.56
C ILE A 30 -6.40 3.60 -3.38
N ARG A 31 -6.28 4.05 -2.13
CA ARG A 31 -5.70 5.36 -1.81
C ARG A 31 -4.24 5.47 -2.23
N TYR A 32 -3.45 4.42 -2.03
CA TYR A 32 -2.09 4.34 -2.52
C TYR A 32 -2.04 4.52 -4.04
N GLY A 33 -2.87 3.78 -4.78
CA GLY A 33 -2.97 3.89 -6.24
C GLY A 33 -3.38 5.28 -6.71
N GLU A 34 -4.29 5.96 -6.01
CA GLU A 34 -4.65 7.36 -6.31
C GLU A 34 -3.48 8.31 -6.12
N LEU A 35 -2.77 8.20 -4.99
CA LEU A 35 -1.65 9.08 -4.65
C LEU A 35 -0.47 8.87 -5.60
N THR A 36 -0.24 7.63 -6.04
CA THR A 36 0.84 7.28 -6.97
C THR A 36 0.43 7.37 -8.44
N SER A 37 -0.85 7.56 -8.76
CA SER A 37 -1.34 7.65 -10.15
C SER A 37 -0.69 8.75 -11.00
N LYS A 38 -0.15 9.79 -10.34
CA LYS A 38 0.58 10.91 -10.97
C LYS A 38 2.08 10.83 -10.76
N SER A 39 2.55 9.83 -10.03
CA SER A 39 3.98 9.62 -9.79
C SER A 39 4.64 9.12 -11.08
N THR A 40 5.60 9.87 -11.58
CA THR A 40 6.51 9.47 -12.66
C THR A 40 7.75 8.74 -12.16
N VAL A 41 7.87 8.55 -10.84
CA VAL A 41 8.98 7.83 -10.20
C VAL A 41 8.86 6.35 -10.56
N ALA A 42 9.94 5.77 -11.07
CA ALA A 42 9.99 4.35 -11.40
C ALA A 42 9.90 3.51 -10.12
N GLN A 43 9.21 2.37 -10.19
CA GLN A 43 9.09 1.46 -9.05
C GLN A 43 10.47 1.01 -8.56
N GLU A 44 11.45 0.85 -9.45
CA GLU A 44 12.83 0.52 -9.07
C GLU A 44 13.46 1.55 -8.12
N GLU A 45 13.15 2.85 -8.24
CA GLU A 45 13.70 3.88 -7.35
C GLU A 45 13.09 3.78 -5.95
N VAL A 46 11.79 3.45 -5.86
CA VAL A 46 11.10 3.22 -4.60
C VAL A 46 11.63 1.97 -3.91
N ASP A 47 11.83 0.89 -4.67
CA ASP A 47 12.35 -0.38 -4.17
C ASP A 47 13.80 -0.23 -3.69
N GLN A 48 14.62 0.53 -4.43
CA GLN A 48 15.99 0.84 -4.05
C GLN A 48 16.04 1.62 -2.73
N LEU A 49 15.20 2.65 -2.58
CA LEU A 49 15.08 3.40 -1.34
C LEU A 49 14.66 2.50 -0.16
N ALA A 50 13.66 1.64 -0.36
CA ALA A 50 13.18 0.72 0.67
C ALA A 50 14.28 -0.29 1.10
N SER A 51 15.02 -0.83 0.12
CA SER A 51 16.16 -1.72 0.35
C SER A 51 17.24 -1.04 1.18
N ASP A 52 17.58 0.21 0.86
CA ASP A 52 18.64 0.96 1.56
C ASP A 52 18.23 1.34 2.98
N ILE A 53 16.96 1.72 3.20
CA ILE A 53 16.41 1.92 4.55
C ILE A 53 16.49 0.62 5.36
N ASN A 54 16.07 -0.51 4.80
CA ASN A 54 16.10 -1.81 5.48
C ASN A 54 17.53 -2.26 5.80
N LYS A 55 18.48 -2.10 4.87
CA LYS A 55 19.90 -2.38 5.13
C LYS A 55 20.46 -1.51 6.24
N SER A 56 20.18 -0.20 6.20
CA SER A 56 20.63 0.76 7.21
C SER A 56 20.05 0.43 8.59
N TRP A 57 18.76 0.11 8.65
CA TRP A 57 18.11 -0.34 9.89
C TRP A 57 18.72 -1.65 10.39
N TRP A 58 18.91 -2.63 9.52
CA TRP A 58 19.48 -3.93 9.88
C TRP A 58 20.89 -3.77 10.44
N LEU A 59 21.78 -3.04 9.75
CA LEU A 59 23.15 -2.79 10.24
C LEU A 59 23.17 -2.16 11.63
N LYS A 60 22.25 -1.23 11.93
CA LYS A 60 22.15 -0.58 13.24
C LYS A 60 21.58 -1.48 14.34
N ASN A 61 20.82 -2.51 13.97
CA ASN A 61 20.07 -3.31 14.95
C ASN A 61 20.50 -4.78 15.00
N ARG A 62 21.33 -5.25 14.06
CA ARG A 62 21.75 -6.66 13.93
C ARG A 62 22.32 -7.24 15.22
N ASP A 63 23.08 -6.45 15.96
CA ASP A 63 23.72 -6.87 17.21
C ASP A 63 22.69 -7.23 18.31
N ARG A 64 21.44 -6.78 18.17
CA ARG A 64 20.32 -7.16 19.05
C ARG A 64 19.75 -8.55 18.70
N PHE A 65 20.03 -9.07 17.51
CA PHE A 65 19.39 -10.26 16.96
C PHE A 65 20.35 -11.42 16.71
N ILE A 66 21.64 -11.15 16.48
CA ILE A 66 22.67 -12.18 16.30
C ILE A 66 23.49 -12.28 17.59
N LYS A 67 23.36 -13.41 18.30
CA LYS A 67 24.18 -13.78 19.47
C LYS A 67 25.38 -14.62 19.07
#